data_AF-A0A9W6TNR7-F1
#
_entry.id   AF-A0A9W6TNR7-F1
#
_cell.length_a   1.000
_cell.length_b   1.000
_cell.length_c   1.000
_cell.angle_alpha   90.00
_cell.angle_beta   90.00
_cell.angle_gamma   90.00
#
_symmetry.space_group_name_H-M   'P 1'
#
loop_
_entity.id
_entity.type
_entity.pdbx_description
1 polymer ?
#
loop_
_entity_poly.entity_id
_entity_poly.type
_entity_poly.pdbx_seq_one_letter_code
_entity_poly.pdbx_strand_id
1 'polypeptide(L)'
;MFCDTEWKESSRYYGGNGCFLFQLAPEISIYRVSASGANENYMYLNSKGFALPRGLGMGGSTDKFRLFLSEDLDEHSYTTPKCLSFEPGRLSSGEQFVVDAIEIWGCGGEESELGQKAHRQETADLINRARKVDKAQFLGSDFDKEMFLGKTFGHGTDKARIADDES
;
A
#
# COMPACT_ATOMS: atom_id res chain seq x y z
N MET A 1 -10.20 -9.81 12.24
CA MET A 1 -11.00 -8.59 12.51
C MET A 1 -11.84 -8.24 11.29
N PHE A 2 -12.97 -7.53 11.46
CA PHE A 2 -13.78 -6.99 10.37
C PHE A 2 -13.83 -5.46 10.44
N CYS A 3 -13.62 -4.82 9.29
CA CYS A 3 -13.65 -3.37 9.10
C CYS A 3 -14.81 -3.02 8.19
N ASP A 4 -15.69 -2.13 8.61
CA ASP A 4 -16.86 -1.71 7.83
C ASP A 4 -16.57 -0.61 6.80
N THR A 5 -15.37 -0.04 6.88
CA THR A 5 -14.89 1.06 6.04
C THR A 5 -13.52 0.68 5.49
N GLU A 6 -13.17 1.22 4.32
CA GLU A 6 -11.83 1.06 3.74
C GLU A 6 -10.73 1.58 4.67
N TRP A 7 -9.57 0.95 4.61
CA TRP A 7 -8.40 1.40 5.36
C TRP A 7 -7.90 2.73 4.83
N LYS A 8 -7.70 3.67 5.75
CA LYS A 8 -7.26 5.04 5.47
C LYS A 8 -6.16 5.45 6.42
N GLU A 9 -5.09 6.00 5.87
CA GLU A 9 -4.03 6.66 6.63
C GLU A 9 -4.62 7.80 7.46
N SER A 10 -4.47 7.73 8.79
CA SER A 10 -5.08 8.70 9.69
C SER A 10 -4.36 8.77 11.04
N SER A 11 -4.26 9.97 11.60
CA SER A 11 -3.85 10.20 12.99
C SER A 11 -5.01 10.10 13.99
N ARG A 12 -6.23 9.87 13.49
CA ARG A 12 -7.47 9.75 14.28
C ARG A 12 -8.17 8.44 13.96
N TYR A 13 -8.93 7.93 14.94
CA TYR A 13 -9.80 6.78 14.69
C TYR A 13 -10.91 7.11 13.69
N TYR A 14 -11.33 6.09 12.96
CA TYR A 14 -12.40 6.13 11.95
C TYR A 14 -13.13 4.77 11.90
N GLY A 15 -14.04 4.60 10.95
CA GLY A 15 -14.91 3.43 10.83
C GLY A 15 -16.24 3.64 11.56
N GLY A 16 -17.09 2.61 11.56
CA GLY A 16 -18.41 2.65 12.18
C GLY A 16 -18.69 1.50 13.14
N ASN A 17 -19.95 1.43 13.58
CA ASN A 17 -20.44 0.40 14.49
C ASN A 17 -20.64 -0.97 13.83
N GLY A 18 -20.36 -1.09 12.52
CA GLY A 18 -20.33 -2.38 11.82
C GLY A 18 -19.04 -3.16 12.08
N CYS A 19 -18.00 -2.51 12.60
CA CYS A 19 -16.74 -3.15 12.97
C CYS A 19 -16.92 -4.23 14.05
N PHE A 20 -16.16 -5.31 13.97
CA PHE A 20 -16.09 -6.30 15.04
C PHE A 20 -14.76 -7.05 15.06
N LEU A 21 -14.40 -7.55 16.23
CA LEU A 21 -13.26 -8.44 16.42
C LEU A 21 -13.77 -9.88 16.52
N PHE A 22 -12.92 -10.83 16.16
CA PHE A 22 -13.26 -12.24 16.30
C PHE A 22 -12.01 -13.07 16.53
N GLN A 23 -12.21 -14.20 17.17
CA GLN A 23 -11.24 -15.27 17.36
C GLN A 23 -11.83 -16.55 16.76
N LEU A 24 -11.01 -17.37 16.10
CA LEU A 24 -11.46 -18.64 15.51
C LEU A 24 -11.07 -19.86 16.35
N ALA A 25 -9.94 -19.81 17.05
CA ALA A 25 -9.42 -20.89 17.87
C ALA A 25 -8.93 -20.35 19.24
N PRO A 26 -9.04 -21.13 20.33
CA PRO A 26 -9.57 -22.50 20.39
C PRO A 26 -11.09 -22.59 20.21
N GLU A 27 -11.80 -21.51 20.51
CA GLU A 27 -13.24 -21.38 20.31
C GLU A 27 -13.53 -20.15 19.45
N ILE A 28 -14.57 -20.26 18.63
CA ILE A 28 -15.06 -19.15 17.82
C ILE A 28 -15.77 -18.16 18.75
N SER A 29 -15.37 -16.89 18.68
CA SER A 29 -16.00 -15.80 19.42
C SER A 29 -16.02 -14.54 18.58
N ILE A 30 -17.12 -13.78 18.68
CA ILE A 30 -17.31 -12.50 18.01
C ILE A 30 -17.49 -11.44 19.10
N TYR A 31 -16.71 -10.36 19.00
CA TYR A 31 -16.72 -9.23 19.92
C TYR A 31 -17.15 -7.98 19.17
N ARG A 32 -18.40 -7.58 19.38
CA ARG A 32 -19.01 -6.44 18.70
C ARG A 32 -18.61 -5.12 19.34
N VAL A 33 -18.95 -4.01 18.69
CA VAL A 33 -18.85 -2.69 19.30
C VAL A 33 -19.64 -2.65 20.61
N SER A 34 -19.06 -2.02 21.64
CA SER A 34 -19.68 -1.92 22.95
C SER A 34 -21.02 -1.18 22.87
N ALA A 35 -22.08 -1.80 23.39
CA ALA A 35 -23.41 -1.19 23.47
C ALA A 35 -23.44 0.09 24.34
N SER A 36 -22.40 0.34 25.14
CA SER A 36 -22.29 1.56 25.94
C SER A 36 -22.11 2.83 25.09
N GLY A 37 -21.64 2.70 23.84
CA GLY A 37 -21.31 3.84 22.98
C GLY A 37 -20.24 4.78 23.57
N ALA A 38 -19.51 4.33 24.60
CA ALA A 38 -18.64 5.20 25.38
C ALA A 38 -17.37 5.63 24.62
N ASN A 39 -17.00 4.92 23.56
CA ASN A 39 -15.80 5.22 22.78
C ASN A 39 -15.93 4.71 21.34
N GLU A 40 -15.86 5.63 20.38
CA GLU A 40 -16.00 5.36 18.94
C GLU A 40 -14.65 5.08 18.24
N ASN A 41 -13.62 4.72 19.00
CA ASN A 41 -12.30 4.36 18.47
C ASN A 41 -12.33 2.97 17.78
N TYR A 42 -12.88 2.88 16.57
CA TYR A 42 -13.08 1.59 15.90
C TYR A 42 -11.85 1.12 15.12
N MET A 43 -11.38 1.92 14.16
CA MET A 43 -10.28 1.59 13.27
C MET A 43 -9.18 2.65 13.33
N TYR A 44 -7.93 2.21 13.20
CA TYR A 44 -6.74 3.04 13.19
C TYR A 44 -5.73 2.48 12.19
N LEU A 45 -5.16 3.33 11.35
CA LEU A 45 -4.04 2.97 10.47
C LEU A 45 -3.10 4.16 10.36
N ASN A 46 -1.84 3.94 10.74
CA ASN A 46 -0.77 4.92 10.60
C ASN A 46 0.47 4.21 10.04
N SER A 47 0.85 4.55 8.81
CA SER A 47 2.03 4.03 8.11
C SER A 47 3.10 5.10 7.88
N LYS A 48 2.80 6.38 8.17
CA LYS A 48 3.68 7.51 7.83
C LYS A 48 4.12 8.33 9.03
N GLY A 49 3.25 8.54 10.01
CA GLY A 49 3.50 9.41 11.15
C GLY A 49 4.38 8.73 12.21
N PHE A 50 5.34 9.46 12.76
CA PHE A 50 6.22 8.99 13.86
C PHE A 50 5.73 9.38 15.26
N ALA A 51 4.76 10.31 15.35
CA ALA A 51 4.26 10.82 16.62
C ALA A 51 3.28 9.86 17.32
N LEU A 52 2.68 8.94 16.58
CA LEU A 52 1.73 7.93 17.07
C LEU A 52 2.21 6.54 16.63
N PRO A 53 1.73 5.46 17.24
CA PRO A 53 2.14 4.10 16.89
C PRO A 53 1.98 3.80 15.40
N ARG A 54 2.98 3.19 14.78
CA ARG A 54 2.92 2.82 13.36
C ARG A 54 2.40 1.39 13.25
N GLY A 55 1.33 1.21 12.50
CA GLY A 55 0.63 -0.06 12.41
C GLY A 55 -0.88 0.08 12.23
N LEU A 56 -1.56 -1.06 12.34
CA LEU A 56 -3.01 -1.21 12.25
C LEU A 56 -3.59 -1.48 13.64
N GLY A 57 -4.56 -0.67 14.04
CA GLY A 57 -5.20 -0.78 15.34
C GLY A 57 -6.72 -0.89 15.25
N MET A 58 -7.31 -1.57 16.22
CA MET A 58 -8.74 -1.50 16.49
C MET A 58 -9.00 -1.34 17.98
N GLY A 59 -9.98 -0.51 18.33
CA GLY A 59 -10.43 -0.34 19.71
C GLY A 59 -9.43 0.33 20.64
N GLY A 60 -9.92 0.85 21.77
CA GLY A 60 -9.04 1.36 22.83
C GLY A 60 -8.59 2.80 22.60
N SER A 61 -7.30 3.07 22.81
CA SER A 61 -6.66 4.36 22.54
C SER A 61 -5.31 4.16 21.87
N THR A 62 -4.69 5.24 21.38
CA THR A 62 -3.35 5.20 20.78
C THR A 62 -2.26 4.80 21.78
N ASP A 63 -2.56 4.81 23.09
CA ASP A 63 -1.64 4.31 24.13
C ASP A 63 -1.86 2.82 24.41
N LYS A 64 -3.08 2.32 24.16
CA LYS A 64 -3.47 0.94 24.46
C LYS A 64 -4.65 0.50 23.59
N PHE A 65 -4.33 -0.18 22.50
CA PHE A 65 -5.33 -0.70 21.57
C PHE A 65 -6.03 -1.96 22.09
N ARG A 66 -7.20 -2.29 21.54
CA ARG A 66 -7.83 -3.59 21.74
C ARG A 66 -7.12 -4.70 20.96
N LEU A 67 -6.78 -4.40 19.72
CA LEU A 67 -5.93 -5.18 18.84
C LEU A 67 -4.97 -4.21 18.15
N PHE A 68 -3.69 -4.52 18.14
CA PHE A 68 -2.68 -3.77 17.42
C PHE A 68 -1.75 -4.72 16.68
N LEU A 69 -1.56 -4.44 15.40
CA LEU A 69 -0.56 -5.07 14.55
C LEU A 69 0.50 -4.02 14.26
N SER A 70 1.74 -4.27 14.70
CA SER A 70 2.86 -3.36 14.42
C SER A 70 3.12 -3.28 12.92
N GLU A 71 3.74 -2.18 12.45
CA GLU A 71 4.10 -2.07 11.03
C GLU A 71 5.04 -3.18 10.55
N ASP A 72 5.87 -3.68 11.45
CA ASP A 72 6.84 -4.75 11.20
C ASP A 72 6.27 -6.16 11.42
N LEU A 73 5.01 -6.26 11.88
CA LEU A 73 4.29 -7.51 12.15
C LEU A 73 5.02 -8.47 13.11
N ASP A 74 5.82 -7.90 13.99
CA ASP A 74 6.71 -8.58 14.93
C ASP A 74 6.10 -8.67 16.35
N GLU A 75 6.95 -8.92 17.35
CA GLU A 75 6.59 -9.05 18.76
C GLU A 75 5.99 -7.79 19.39
N HIS A 76 6.00 -6.66 18.68
CA HIS A 76 5.29 -5.44 19.10
C HIS A 76 3.79 -5.47 18.77
N SER A 77 3.31 -6.51 18.07
CA SER A 77 1.87 -6.77 17.90
C SER A 77 1.26 -7.32 19.19
N TYR A 78 0.06 -6.84 19.55
CA TYR A 78 -0.57 -7.21 20.81
C TYR A 78 -2.10 -7.08 20.81
N THR A 79 -2.73 -7.67 21.82
CA THR A 79 -4.14 -7.50 22.15
C THR A 79 -4.32 -7.20 23.63
N THR A 80 -5.45 -6.57 23.96
CA THR A 80 -5.88 -6.38 25.34
C THR A 80 -7.25 -7.04 25.57
N PRO A 81 -7.54 -7.55 26.78
CA PRO A 81 -8.78 -8.29 27.01
C PRO A 81 -10.03 -7.38 27.08
N LYS A 82 -9.86 -6.07 27.26
CA LYS A 82 -10.96 -5.12 27.42
C LYS A 82 -10.57 -3.73 26.93
N CYS A 83 -11.54 -3.05 26.34
CA CYS A 83 -11.48 -1.63 26.01
C CYS A 83 -12.89 -1.02 26.16
N LEU A 84 -13.07 0.26 25.84
CA LEU A 84 -14.39 0.90 25.84
C LEU A 84 -15.13 0.80 24.50
N SER A 85 -14.43 0.45 23.42
CA SER A 85 -14.99 0.43 22.05
C SER A 85 -15.61 -0.92 21.65
N PHE A 86 -15.15 -2.03 22.23
CA PHE A 86 -15.57 -3.39 21.88
C PHE A 86 -15.84 -4.24 23.13
N GLU A 87 -16.72 -5.24 22.99
CA GLU A 87 -17.04 -6.22 24.02
C GLU A 87 -15.79 -6.95 24.56
N PRO A 88 -15.67 -7.19 25.88
CA PRO A 88 -14.49 -7.80 26.47
C PRO A 88 -14.30 -9.28 26.06
N GLY A 89 -13.05 -9.75 26.07
CA GLY A 89 -12.66 -11.11 25.74
C GLY A 89 -11.26 -11.18 25.16
N ARG A 90 -10.63 -12.36 25.22
CA ARG A 90 -9.30 -12.60 24.65
C ARG A 90 -9.40 -12.82 23.14
N LEU A 91 -8.41 -12.32 22.39
CA LEU A 91 -8.29 -12.55 20.95
C LEU A 91 -7.17 -13.55 20.60
N SER A 92 -6.27 -13.80 21.55
CA SER A 92 -5.11 -14.70 21.42
C SER A 92 -4.80 -15.35 22.76
N SER A 93 -3.93 -16.36 22.73
CA SER A 93 -3.48 -17.10 23.92
C SER A 93 -2.66 -16.23 24.90
N GLY A 94 -1.93 -15.24 24.38
CA GLY A 94 -1.19 -14.24 25.15
C GLY A 94 -1.53 -12.82 24.73
N GLU A 95 -1.06 -11.82 25.47
CA GLU A 95 -1.26 -10.40 25.11
C GLU A 95 -0.37 -9.99 23.94
N GLN A 96 0.87 -10.47 23.87
CA GLN A 96 1.79 -10.25 22.75
C GLN A 96 1.82 -11.49 21.85
N PHE A 97 2.03 -11.26 20.55
CA PHE A 97 2.16 -12.32 19.55
C PHE A 97 2.96 -11.83 18.35
N VAL A 98 3.56 -12.77 17.62
CA VAL A 98 4.16 -12.52 16.31
C VAL A 98 3.18 -13.00 15.25
N VAL A 99 3.02 -12.22 14.19
CA VAL A 99 2.09 -12.56 13.10
C VAL A 99 2.76 -13.55 12.15
N ASP A 100 2.15 -14.72 11.99
CA ASP A 100 2.61 -15.73 11.02
C ASP A 100 2.14 -15.41 9.59
N ALA A 101 0.86 -15.05 9.45
CA ALA A 101 0.27 -14.64 8.18
C ALA A 101 -0.90 -13.65 8.39
N ILE A 102 -1.10 -12.75 7.43
CA ILE A 102 -2.28 -11.89 7.35
C ILE A 102 -2.99 -12.14 6.02
N GLU A 103 -4.28 -12.46 6.11
CA GLU A 103 -5.16 -12.55 4.96
C GLU A 103 -6.21 -11.44 5.05
N ILE A 104 -6.37 -10.68 3.96
CA ILE A 104 -7.36 -9.61 3.85
C ILE A 104 -8.38 -10.03 2.81
N TRP A 105 -9.64 -10.12 3.23
CA TRP A 105 -10.75 -10.57 2.42
C TRP A 105 -11.73 -9.41 2.16
N GLY A 106 -12.01 -9.14 0.89
CA GLY A 106 -13.04 -8.18 0.50
C GLY A 106 -14.38 -8.88 0.25
N CYS A 107 -15.49 -8.26 0.66
CA CYS A 107 -16.84 -8.82 0.46
C CYS A 107 -17.34 -8.75 -0.99
N GLY A 108 -16.61 -8.10 -1.90
CA GLY A 108 -16.93 -8.04 -3.34
C GLY A 108 -18.23 -7.28 -3.63
N GLY A 109 -18.92 -7.69 -4.70
CA GLY A 109 -20.18 -7.11 -5.17
C GLY A 109 -20.04 -6.30 -6.47
N GLU A 110 -21.15 -6.06 -7.16
CA GLU A 110 -21.16 -5.38 -8.46
C GLU A 110 -20.47 -4.02 -8.42
N GLU A 111 -20.73 -3.22 -7.37
CA GLU A 111 -20.08 -1.92 -7.18
C GLU A 111 -18.56 -2.06 -7.00
N SER A 112 -18.11 -3.02 -6.17
CA SER A 112 -16.69 -3.31 -5.98
C SER A 112 -16.02 -3.78 -7.28
N GLU A 113 -16.71 -4.61 -8.07
CA GLU A 113 -16.21 -5.06 -9.37
C GLU A 113 -16.09 -3.92 -10.37
N LEU A 114 -17.10 -3.05 -10.43
CA LEU A 114 -17.11 -1.87 -11.29
C LEU A 114 -15.97 -0.91 -10.89
N GLY A 115 -15.80 -0.65 -9.58
CA GLY A 115 -14.70 0.15 -9.05
C GLY A 115 -13.33 -0.43 -9.40
N GLN A 116 -13.14 -1.74 -9.23
CA GLN A 116 -11.89 -2.42 -9.61
C GLN A 116 -11.64 -2.41 -11.12
N LYS A 117 -12.68 -2.50 -11.95
CA LYS A 117 -12.55 -2.39 -13.42
C LYS A 117 -12.17 -0.97 -13.82
N ALA A 118 -12.84 0.04 -13.26
CA ALA A 118 -12.55 1.45 -13.51
C ALA A 118 -11.10 1.79 -13.12
N HIS A 119 -10.67 1.39 -11.92
CA HIS A 119 -9.30 1.64 -11.45
C HIS A 119 -8.24 0.96 -12.32
N ARG A 120 -8.49 -0.29 -12.76
CA ARG A 120 -7.61 -1.00 -13.70
C ARG A 120 -7.53 -0.29 -15.06
N GLN A 121 -8.66 0.20 -15.56
CA GLN A 121 -8.72 0.94 -16.82
C GLN A 121 -7.95 2.27 -16.72
N GLU A 122 -8.19 3.07 -15.67
CA GLU A 122 -7.47 4.32 -15.45
C GLU A 122 -5.96 4.10 -15.33
N THR A 123 -5.54 3.08 -14.59
CA THR A 123 -4.13 2.72 -14.45
C THR A 123 -3.52 2.32 -15.78
N ALA A 124 -4.21 1.51 -16.58
CA ALA A 124 -3.76 1.12 -17.92
C ALA A 124 -3.66 2.32 -18.86
N ASP A 125 -4.60 3.26 -18.79
CA ASP A 125 -4.61 4.47 -19.59
C ASP A 125 -3.46 5.41 -19.20
N LEU A 126 -3.17 5.56 -17.90
CA LEU A 126 -2.01 6.31 -17.41
C LEU A 126 -0.70 5.70 -17.91
N ILE A 127 -0.53 4.38 -17.82
CA ILE A 127 0.66 3.67 -18.33
C ILE A 127 0.81 3.87 -19.84
N ASN A 128 -0.29 3.77 -20.59
CA ASN A 128 -0.27 3.96 -22.05
C ASN A 128 0.04 5.41 -22.44
N ARG A 129 -0.48 6.40 -21.70
CA ARG A 129 -0.15 7.81 -21.90
C ARG A 129 1.33 8.07 -21.65
N ALA A 130 1.89 7.56 -20.54
CA ALA A 130 3.31 7.69 -20.25
C ALA A 130 4.18 7.12 -21.39
N ARG A 131 3.90 5.90 -21.86
CA ARG A 131 4.60 5.29 -23.00
C ARG A 131 4.50 6.08 -24.30
N LYS A 132 3.37 6.76 -24.55
CA LYS A 132 3.20 7.61 -25.74
C LYS A 132 4.04 8.89 -25.65
N VAL A 133 4.10 9.49 -24.46
CA VAL A 133 4.93 10.69 -24.20
C VAL A 133 6.41 10.36 -24.39
N ASP A 134 6.89 9.23 -23.86
CA ASP A 134 8.28 8.78 -24.03
C ASP A 134 8.64 8.59 -25.51
N LYS A 135 7.75 7.95 -26.29
CA LYS A 135 7.94 7.81 -27.75
C LYS A 135 7.94 9.15 -28.47
N ALA A 136 7.10 10.10 -28.06
CA ALA A 136 7.06 11.42 -28.66
C ALA A 136 8.33 12.23 -28.35
N GLN A 137 8.88 12.14 -27.14
CA GLN A 137 10.19 12.73 -26.81
C GLN A 137 11.31 12.11 -27.65
N PHE A 138 11.28 10.80 -27.89
CA PHE A 138 12.26 10.11 -28.73
C PHE A 138 12.15 10.43 -30.23
N LEU A 139 11.00 10.92 -30.71
CA LEU A 139 10.81 11.35 -32.10
C LEU A 139 11.04 12.86 -32.27
N GLY A 140 10.75 13.67 -31.25
CA GLY A 140 11.08 15.09 -31.22
C GLY A 140 12.58 15.37 -31.20
N SER A 141 13.39 14.34 -30.93
CA SER A 141 14.84 14.34 -30.99
C SER A 141 15.39 14.15 -32.41
N ASP A 142 14.62 14.41 -33.48
CA ASP A 142 15.15 14.43 -34.86
C ASP A 142 16.24 15.51 -35.05
N PHE A 143 16.28 16.55 -34.19
CA PHE A 143 17.43 17.47 -34.08
C PHE A 143 18.65 16.85 -33.38
N ASP A 144 18.44 15.93 -32.42
CA ASP A 144 19.53 15.24 -31.71
C ASP A 144 20.05 13.98 -32.44
N LYS A 145 19.23 13.37 -33.31
CA LYS A 145 19.66 12.26 -34.17
C LYS A 145 20.82 12.66 -35.07
N GLU A 146 20.81 13.86 -35.63
CA GLU A 146 21.92 14.37 -36.46
C GLU A 146 23.20 14.57 -35.66
N MET A 147 23.11 15.05 -34.42
CA MET A 147 24.28 15.31 -33.56
C MET A 147 24.97 14.03 -33.07
N PHE A 148 24.23 12.93 -32.87
CA PHE A 148 24.78 11.65 -32.39
C PHE A 148 25.15 10.67 -33.52
N LEU A 149 24.38 10.58 -34.61
CA LEU A 149 24.69 9.68 -35.74
C LEU A 149 25.68 10.30 -36.75
N GLY A 150 25.80 11.64 -36.79
CA GLY A 150 26.75 12.33 -37.67
C GLY A 150 28.22 12.12 -37.32
N LYS A 151 28.53 11.73 -36.07
CA LYS A 151 29.90 11.46 -35.62
C LYS A 151 30.33 9.99 -35.72
N THR A 152 29.41 9.07 -36.03
CA THR A 152 29.72 7.63 -36.07
C THR A 152 30.01 7.06 -37.46
N PHE A 153 29.76 7.80 -38.55
CA PHE A 153 30.03 7.33 -39.93
C PHE A 153 30.98 8.20 -40.76
N GLY A 154 31.57 9.24 -40.17
CA GLY A 154 32.49 10.16 -40.85
C GLY A 154 33.97 9.83 -40.68
N HIS A 155 34.43 8.62 -41.00
CA HIS A 155 35.86 8.34 -41.23
C HIS A 155 36.04 7.18 -42.21
N GLY A 156 36.00 7.50 -43.50
CA GLY A 156 36.38 6.58 -44.56
C GLY A 156 36.44 7.29 -45.89
N THR A 157 37.65 7.43 -46.43
CA THR A 157 38.03 7.97 -47.75
C THR A 157 38.01 9.50 -47.86
N ASP A 158 39.00 10.22 -48.38
CA ASP A 158 40.18 9.85 -49.16
C ASP A 158 41.16 11.06 -49.11
N LYS A 159 42.47 10.82 -48.94
CA LYS A 159 43.49 11.82 -49.26
C LYS A 159 44.46 11.19 -50.25
N ALA A 160 44.15 11.37 -51.53
CA ALA A 160 45.13 11.33 -52.59
C ALA A 160 46.28 12.31 -52.27
N ARG A 161 47.51 11.81 -52.25
CA ARG A 161 48.70 12.51 -52.76
C ARG A 161 49.68 11.47 -53.28
N ILE A 162 49.65 11.31 -54.60
CA ILE A 162 50.71 10.72 -55.41
C ILE A 162 51.86 11.73 -55.49
N ALA A 163 53.08 11.27 -55.23
CA ALA A 163 54.37 11.71 -55.80
C ALA A 163 55.40 10.69 -55.25
N ASP A 164 55.93 9.80 -56.10
CA ASP A 164 57.27 9.89 -56.74
C ASP A 164 58.40 9.66 -55.71
N ASP A 165 59.49 8.93 -55.90
CA ASP A 165 60.04 8.01 -56.91
C ASP A 165 61.33 7.45 -56.25
N GLU A 166 61.85 6.33 -56.74
CA GLU A 166 63.21 5.76 -56.56
C GLU A 166 63.87 5.63 -55.16
N SER A 167 64.04 4.38 -54.67
CA SER A 167 65.30 3.56 -54.75
C SER A 167 65.31 2.41 -53.75
#